data_AF-A0A1H9QBM6-F1
#
_entry.id   AF-A0A1H9QBM6-F1
#
_cell.length_a   1.000
_cell.length_b   1.000
_cell.length_c   1.000
_cell.angle_alpha   90.00
_cell.angle_beta   90.00
_cell.angle_gamma   90.00
#
_symmetry.space_group_name_H-M   'P 1'
#
loop_
_entity.id
_entity.type
_entity.pdbx_description
1 polymer ?
#
loop_
_entity_poly.entity_id
_entity_poly.type
_entity_poly.pdbx_seq_one_letter_code
_entity_poly.pdbx_strand_id
1 'polypeptide(L)'
;MIFKPRMANTAELQTEVADLRSKVRAFGLFDERDYLQANPDVRAAVGAGQFKDGLSHFRQMGLAEGRFPGYGGFDWDAYLRANGDLAHFRNEKDPEAAARRHFREAGYREGRTFKDSEV
;
A
#
# COMPACT_ATOMS: atom_id res chain seq x y z
N MET A 1 4.61 -33.80 -25.33
CA MET A 1 3.48 -32.94 -24.95
C MET A 1 3.91 -31.49 -25.17
N ILE A 2 3.30 -30.80 -26.14
CA ILE A 2 3.64 -29.40 -26.45
C ILE A 2 2.70 -28.51 -25.65
N PHE A 3 3.23 -27.79 -24.67
CA PHE A 3 2.50 -26.75 -23.95
C PHE A 3 2.26 -25.59 -24.92
N LYS A 4 1.04 -25.47 -25.45
CA LYS A 4 0.64 -24.27 -26.20
C LYS A 4 0.21 -23.24 -25.16
N PRO A 5 0.98 -22.17 -24.90
CA PRO A 5 0.47 -21.09 -24.06
C PRO A 5 -0.75 -20.49 -24.75
N ARG A 6 -1.87 -20.40 -24.04
CA ARG A 6 -3.02 -19.61 -24.47
C ARG A 6 -2.56 -18.15 -24.49
N MET A 7 -2.66 -17.47 -25.64
CA MET A 7 -2.41 -16.03 -25.68
C MET A 7 -3.45 -15.35 -24.80
N ALA A 8 -3.00 -14.74 -23.70
CA ALA A 8 -3.84 -13.90 -22.86
C ALA A 8 -4.41 -12.77 -23.72
N ASN A 9 -5.70 -12.47 -23.57
CA ASN A 9 -6.28 -11.34 -24.28
C ASN A 9 -5.87 -10.01 -23.60
N THR A 10 -6.08 -8.89 -24.30
CA THR A 10 -5.68 -7.57 -23.80
C THR A 10 -6.28 -7.22 -22.43
N ALA A 11 -7.51 -7.68 -22.14
CA ALA A 11 -8.17 -7.41 -20.85
C ALA A 11 -7.58 -8.22 -19.69
N GLU A 12 -7.19 -9.48 -19.93
CA GLU A 12 -6.50 -10.32 -18.96
C GLU A 12 -5.13 -9.71 -18.60
N LEU A 13 -4.37 -9.28 -19.61
CA LEU A 13 -3.08 -8.60 -19.41
C LEU A 13 -3.24 -7.28 -18.65
N GLN A 14 -4.26 -6.49 -18.95
CA GLN A 14 -4.52 -5.24 -18.22
C GLN A 14 -4.86 -5.50 -16.74
N THR A 15 -5.60 -6.57 -16.46
CA THR A 15 -5.94 -6.97 -15.08
C THR A 15 -4.68 -7.39 -14.32
N GLU A 16 -3.82 -8.19 -14.95
CA GLU A 16 -2.55 -8.61 -14.35
C GLU A 16 -1.61 -7.43 -14.10
N VAL A 17 -1.50 -6.49 -15.04
CA VAL A 17 -0.70 -5.27 -14.87
C VAL A 17 -1.25 -4.41 -13.72
N ALA A 18 -2.57 -4.31 -13.56
CA ALA A 18 -3.18 -3.55 -12.46
C ALA A 18 -2.91 -4.19 -11.09
N ASP A 19 -2.97 -5.53 -11.00
CA ASP A 19 -2.60 -6.27 -9.79
C ASP A 19 -1.11 -6.08 -9.46
N LEU A 20 -0.22 -6.24 -10.44
CA LEU A 20 1.22 -6.04 -10.26
C LEU A 20 1.55 -4.62 -9.79
N ARG A 21 0.93 -3.60 -10.39
CA ARG A 21 1.10 -2.20 -9.96
C ARG A 21 0.66 -2.00 -8.51
N SER A 22 -0.43 -2.64 -8.11
CA SER A 22 -0.91 -2.58 -6.73
C SER A 22 0.04 -3.24 -5.75
N LYS A 23 0.61 -4.40 -6.11
CA LYS A 23 1.63 -5.08 -5.31
C LYS A 23 2.91 -4.26 -5.20
N VAL A 24 3.42 -3.72 -6.31
CA VAL A 24 4.61 -2.86 -6.34
C VAL A 24 4.43 -1.65 -5.43
N ARG A 25 3.27 -0.99 -5.50
CA ARG A 25 2.93 0.12 -4.60
C ARG A 25 2.93 -0.30 -3.14
N ALA A 26 2.27 -1.42 -2.81
CA ALA A 26 2.16 -1.90 -1.44
C ALA A 26 3.52 -2.26 -0.83
N PHE A 27 4.41 -2.92 -1.61
CA PHE A 27 5.78 -3.18 -1.18
C PHE A 27 6.64 -1.92 -1.09
N GLY A 28 6.44 -0.94 -1.98
CA GLY A 28 7.12 0.35 -1.89
C GLY A 28 6.74 1.15 -0.65
N LEU A 29 5.52 0.95 -0.14
CA LEU A 29 4.99 1.55 1.09
C LEU A 29 5.38 0.81 2.36
N PHE A 30 5.89 -0.42 2.26
CA PHE A 30 6.12 -1.24 3.44
C PHE A 30 7.21 -0.64 4.33
N ASP A 31 6.86 -0.38 5.59
CA ASP A 31 7.78 -0.04 6.68
C ASP A 31 7.44 -0.93 7.87
N GLU A 32 8.40 -1.70 8.37
CA GLU A 32 8.12 -2.72 9.38
C GLU A 32 7.62 -2.10 10.69
N ARG A 33 8.20 -0.97 11.12
CA ARG A 33 7.81 -0.32 12.36
C ARG A 33 6.36 0.15 12.26
N ASP A 34 6.02 0.84 11.18
CA ASP A 34 4.66 1.33 10.94
C ASP A 34 3.68 0.17 10.77
N TYR A 35 4.08 -0.92 10.11
CA TYR A 35 3.28 -2.12 9.93
C TYR A 35 2.95 -2.79 11.26
N LEU A 36 3.94 -3.03 12.13
CA LEU A 36 3.74 -3.64 13.44
C LEU A 36 3.02 -2.70 14.42
N GLN A 37 3.12 -1.38 14.23
CA GLN A 37 2.31 -0.42 14.96
C GLN A 37 0.83 -0.46 14.53
N ALA A 38 0.58 -0.61 13.22
CA ALA A 38 -0.76 -0.67 12.66
C ALA A 38 -1.45 -2.02 12.89
N ASN A 39 -0.68 -3.10 13.09
CA ASN A 39 -1.18 -4.46 13.22
C ASN A 39 -0.66 -5.14 14.51
N PRO A 40 -1.27 -4.86 15.68
CA PRO A 40 -0.79 -5.37 16.97
C PRO A 40 -0.81 -6.90 17.10
N ASP A 41 -1.71 -7.57 16.38
CA ASP A 41 -1.80 -9.03 16.29
C ASP A 41 -0.56 -9.62 15.60
N VAL A 42 -0.09 -8.99 14.52
CA VAL A 42 1.15 -9.39 13.84
C VAL A 42 2.35 -9.17 14.75
N ARG A 43 2.39 -8.03 15.45
CA ARG A 43 3.46 -7.75 16.42
C ARG A 43 3.54 -8.82 17.50
N ALA A 44 2.40 -9.28 18.01
CA ALA A 44 2.35 -10.39 18.95
C ALA A 44 2.84 -11.70 18.32
N ALA A 45 2.41 -12.01 17.09
CA ALA A 45 2.83 -13.21 16.36
C ALA A 45 4.35 -13.24 16.08
N VAL A 46 4.94 -12.11 15.73
CA VAL A 46 6.40 -11.95 15.59
C VAL A 46 7.10 -12.14 16.95
N GLY A 47 6.59 -11.51 18.02
CA GLY A 47 7.13 -11.68 19.37
C GLY A 47 7.06 -13.13 19.89
N ALA A 48 6.07 -13.89 19.43
CA ALA A 48 5.92 -15.32 19.72
C ALA A 48 6.73 -16.24 18.77
N GLY A 49 7.46 -15.67 17.80
CA GLY A 49 8.26 -16.43 16.82
C GLY A 49 7.46 -17.15 15.75
N GLN A 50 6.16 -16.86 15.59
CA GLN A 50 5.32 -17.45 14.54
C GLN A 50 5.68 -16.89 13.15
N PHE A 51 6.16 -15.65 13.11
CA PHE A 51 6.77 -15.03 11.95
C PHE A 51 8.14 -14.52 12.30
N LYS A 52 9.07 -14.59 11.35
CA LYS A 52 10.44 -14.05 11.51
C LYS A 52 10.42 -12.54 11.77
N ASP A 53 9.58 -11.82 11.03
CA ASP A 53 9.49 -10.37 10.99
C ASP A 53 8.13 -9.94 10.41
N GLY A 54 7.81 -8.65 10.49
CA GLY A 54 6.57 -8.10 9.94
C GLY A 54 6.48 -8.25 8.42
N LEU A 55 7.61 -8.19 7.71
CA LEU A 55 7.65 -8.36 6.25
C LEU A 55 7.26 -9.78 5.84
N SER A 56 7.66 -10.78 6.62
CA SER A 56 7.31 -12.18 6.42
C SER A 56 5.81 -12.38 6.53
N HIS A 57 5.16 -11.76 7.52
CA HIS A 57 3.69 -11.77 7.61
C HIS A 57 3.04 -11.01 6.45
N PHE A 58 3.53 -9.81 6.14
CA PHE A 58 2.96 -8.97 5.09
C PHE A 58 2.94 -9.67 3.73
N ARG A 59 4.06 -10.29 3.33
CA ARG A 59 4.18 -11.00 2.05
C ARG A 59 3.33 -12.27 1.98
N GLN A 60 3.17 -12.99 3.09
CA GLN A 60 2.42 -14.25 3.13
C GLN A 60 0.92 -14.04 3.26
N MET A 61 0.49 -13.02 4.01
CA MET A 61 -0.91 -12.84 4.39
C MET A 61 -1.36 -11.38 4.28
N GLY A 62 -0.58 -10.45 4.85
CA GLY A 62 -1.00 -9.06 5.01
C GLY A 62 -1.40 -8.35 3.70
N LEU A 63 -0.72 -8.65 2.60
CA LEU A 63 -1.05 -8.11 1.28
C LEU A 63 -2.43 -8.59 0.78
N ALA A 64 -2.70 -9.89 0.92
CA ALA A 64 -3.98 -10.48 0.51
C ALA A 64 -5.14 -10.03 1.42
N GLU A 65 -4.85 -9.76 2.70
CA GLU A 65 -5.79 -9.18 3.65
C GLU A 65 -6.04 -7.67 3.45
N GLY A 66 -5.28 -7.02 2.56
CA GLY A 66 -5.38 -5.58 2.34
C GLY A 66 -4.89 -4.72 3.52
N ARG A 67 -4.01 -5.27 4.37
CA ARG A 67 -3.47 -4.55 5.54
C ARG A 67 -2.62 -3.36 5.09
N PHE A 68 -2.74 -2.26 5.82
CA PHE A 68 -1.94 -1.05 5.61
C PHE A 68 -0.45 -1.38 5.80
N PRO A 69 0.40 -1.20 4.77
CA PRO A 69 1.80 -1.66 4.78
C PRO A 69 2.76 -0.74 5.53
N GLY A 70 2.41 0.55 5.69
CA GLY A 70 3.29 1.56 6.25
C GLY A 70 3.31 2.83 5.40
N TYR A 71 4.22 3.75 5.75
CA TYR A 71 4.40 5.01 5.04
C TYR A 71 5.73 5.07 4.25
N GLY A 72 6.29 3.92 3.86
CA GLY A 72 7.51 3.84 3.06
C GLY A 72 7.41 4.66 1.79
N GLY A 73 8.25 5.69 1.64
CA GLY A 73 8.20 6.58 0.48
C GLY A 73 6.87 7.33 0.30
N PHE A 74 6.02 7.42 1.33
CA PHE A 74 4.82 8.25 1.30
C PHE A 74 5.21 9.72 1.26
N ASP A 75 4.79 10.42 0.20
CA ASP A 75 4.95 11.86 0.04
C ASP A 75 3.61 12.53 0.29
N TRP A 76 3.48 13.18 1.44
CA TRP A 76 2.22 13.82 1.84
C TRP A 76 1.87 15.00 0.94
N ASP A 77 2.86 15.77 0.46
CA ASP A 77 2.59 16.93 -0.39
C ASP A 77 2.09 16.48 -1.76
N ALA A 78 2.76 15.48 -2.33
CA ALA A 78 2.34 14.87 -3.59
C ALA A 78 0.98 14.18 -3.46
N TYR A 79 0.69 13.58 -2.31
CA TYR A 79 -0.63 13.04 -2.01
C TYR A 79 -1.71 14.13 -2.06
N LEU A 80 -1.50 15.30 -1.45
CA LEU A 80 -2.48 16.39 -1.53
C LEU A 80 -2.59 16.99 -2.93
N ARG A 81 -1.49 17.04 -3.71
CA ARG A 81 -1.52 17.51 -5.11
C ARG A 81 -2.33 16.57 -6.01
N ALA A 82 -2.22 15.26 -5.81
CA ALA A 82 -2.95 14.26 -6.59
C ALA A 82 -4.44 14.16 -6.19
N ASN A 83 -4.81 14.65 -5.00
CA ASN A 83 -6.12 14.46 -4.40
C ASN A 83 -6.72 15.81 -3.98
N GLY A 84 -7.31 16.51 -4.95
CA GLY A 84 -7.77 17.89 -4.79
C GLY A 84 -8.83 18.10 -3.69
N ASP A 85 -9.63 17.08 -3.38
CA ASP A 85 -10.57 17.08 -2.25
C ASP A 85 -9.86 17.21 -0.89
N LEU A 86 -8.60 16.79 -0.80
CA LEU A 86 -7.78 16.87 0.41
C LEU A 86 -6.97 18.16 0.51
N ALA A 87 -7.08 19.09 -0.45
CA ALA A 87 -6.30 20.33 -0.46
C ALA A 87 -6.46 21.16 0.84
N HIS A 88 -7.58 21.02 1.53
CA HIS A 88 -7.85 21.69 2.79
C HIS A 88 -6.91 21.28 3.94
N PHE A 89 -6.30 20.08 3.90
CA PHE A 89 -5.31 19.64 4.90
C PHE A 89 -4.07 20.55 4.97
N ARG A 90 -3.75 21.29 3.90
CA ARG A 90 -2.65 22.28 3.89
C ARG A 90 -2.82 23.40 4.92
N ASN A 91 -4.05 23.64 5.35
CA ASN A 91 -4.39 24.66 6.33
C ASN A 91 -4.47 24.11 7.77
N GLU A 92 -4.28 22.80 7.98
CA GLU A 92 -4.20 22.23 9.32
C GLU A 92 -2.90 22.61 10.01
N LYS A 93 -2.88 22.54 11.35
CA LYS A 93 -1.69 22.79 12.17
C LYS A 93 -0.51 21.88 11.79
N ASP A 94 -0.83 20.66 11.38
CA ASP A 94 0.13 19.65 10.91
C ASP A 94 -0.43 18.97 9.64
N PRO A 95 -0.15 19.53 8.45
CA PRO A 95 -0.64 18.99 7.19
C PRO A 95 -0.16 17.58 6.87
N GLU A 96 1.08 17.24 7.26
CA GLU A 96 1.63 15.90 7.04
C GLU A 96 0.87 14.88 7.90
N ALA A 97 0.65 15.17 9.18
CA ALA A 97 -0.11 14.28 10.05
C ALA A 97 -1.55 14.08 9.56
N ALA A 98 -2.19 15.15 9.06
CA ALA A 98 -3.52 15.07 8.46
C ALA A 98 -3.56 14.17 7.23
N ALA A 99 -2.62 14.35 6.31
CA ALA A 99 -2.48 13.55 5.10
C ALA A 99 -2.18 12.08 5.42
N ARG A 100 -1.24 11.80 6.34
CA ARG A 100 -0.91 10.43 6.79
C ARG A 100 -2.13 9.74 7.40
N ARG A 101 -2.85 10.44 8.30
CA ARG A 101 -4.08 9.93 8.93
C ARG A 101 -5.10 9.52 7.87
N HIS A 102 -5.43 10.41 6.94
CA HIS A 102 -6.36 10.10 5.87
C HIS A 102 -5.86 8.95 4.97
N PHE A 103 -4.58 8.94 4.61
CA PHE A 103 -4.02 7.88 3.78
C PHE A 103 -4.14 6.50 4.43
N ARG A 104 -3.84 6.38 5.72
CA ARG A 104 -3.99 5.12 6.46
C ARG A 104 -5.45 4.71 6.63
N GLU A 105 -6.32 5.67 6.99
CA GLU A 105 -7.71 5.38 7.33
C GLU A 105 -8.56 5.09 6.10
N ALA A 106 -8.32 5.79 4.99
CA ALA A 106 -9.14 5.69 3.78
C ALA A 106 -8.27 5.54 2.51
N GLY A 107 -7.30 6.44 2.31
CA GLY A 107 -6.61 6.60 1.03
C GLY A 107 -5.96 5.33 0.48
N TYR A 108 -5.33 4.51 1.33
CA TYR A 108 -4.72 3.24 0.92
C TYR A 108 -5.76 2.24 0.41
N ARG A 109 -6.90 2.12 1.10
CA ARG A 109 -8.00 1.20 0.73
C ARG A 109 -8.75 1.69 -0.50
N GLU A 110 -8.86 3.00 -0.66
CA GLU A 110 -9.41 3.64 -1.85
C GLU A 110 -8.46 3.55 -3.07
N GLY A 111 -7.22 3.07 -2.87
CA GLY A 111 -6.23 2.97 -3.94
C GLY A 111 -5.67 4.31 -4.41
N ARG A 112 -5.81 5.37 -3.58
CA ARG A 112 -5.33 6.71 -3.93
C ARG A 112 -3.82 6.74 -4.15
N THR A 113 -3.39 7.52 -5.14
CA THR A 113 -2.00 7.68 -5.51
C THR A 113 -1.44 9.00 -4.99
N PHE A 114 -0.10 9.07 -4.89
CA PHE A 114 0.67 10.24 -4.49
C PHE A 114 1.95 10.39 -5.32
N LYS A 115 2.10 9.59 -6.37
CA LYS A 115 3.05 9.86 -7.44
C LYS A 115 2.22 10.36 -8.60
N ASP A 116 2.72 11.35 -9.33
CA ASP A 116 2.12 11.71 -10.61
C ASP A 116 1.96 10.39 -11.37
N SER A 117 0.72 10.04 -11.69
CA SER A 117 0.42 8.85 -12.47
C SER A 117 1.26 8.97 -13.74
N GLU A 118 2.25 8.10 -13.91
CA GLU A 118 3.02 8.04 -15.15
C GLU A 118 2.02 8.02 -16.30
N VAL A 119 2.08 9.09 -17.08
CA VAL A 119 1.32 9.31 -18.32
C VAL A 119 1.55 8.18 -19.31
#